data_AF-A0A3C1PWZ5-F1
#
_entry.id   AF-A0A3C1PWZ5-F1
#
_cell.length_a   1.000
_cell.length_b   1.000
_cell.length_c   1.000
_cell.angle_alpha   90.00
_cell.angle_beta   90.00
_cell.angle_gamma   90.00
#
_symmetry.space_group_name_H-M   'P 1'
#
loop_
_entity.id
_entity.type
_entity.pdbx_description
1 polymer ?
#
loop_
_entity_poly.entity_id
_entity_poly.type
_entity_poly.pdbx_seq_one_letter_code
_entity_poly.pdbx_strand_id
1 'polypeptide(L)'
;MTLSKRIDLILASSEQLEPFTGNLTRKLLEETFLREASGTTVRLPQNIIHIISGNTPHAAFQTLLNGILLGAQNLLKLPSQTLLDFEVPDPLQAFVEVSRELPAHWIPKADAMVVFGSDNTIRHFQSLCPLEIPFIGHGHRIGIAIIDEPTPKAAQLAARAIGLFNQSGCLSLQTIYLKDPCAFGPLLAEAMTNFEEQNPRGPLSL
;
A
#
# COMPACT_ATOMS: atom_id res chain seq x y z
N MET A 1 -1.36 -5.92 -23.38
CA MET A 1 -0.16 -6.67 -22.90
C MET A 1 -0.61 -8.01 -22.31
N THR A 2 0.11 -9.12 -22.52
CA THR A 2 -0.25 -10.43 -21.95
C THR A 2 0.10 -10.50 -20.46
N LEU A 3 -0.62 -11.31 -19.66
CA LEU A 3 -0.37 -11.47 -18.22
C LEU A 3 1.10 -11.77 -17.91
N SER A 4 1.72 -12.71 -18.63
CA SER A 4 3.12 -13.08 -18.43
C SER A 4 4.06 -11.87 -18.55
N LYS A 5 3.87 -11.03 -19.57
CA LYS A 5 4.66 -9.80 -19.75
C LYS A 5 4.46 -8.80 -18.60
N ARG A 6 3.24 -8.70 -18.04
CA ARG A 6 2.98 -7.82 -16.89
C ARG A 6 3.74 -8.30 -15.66
N ILE A 7 3.75 -9.62 -15.44
CA ILE A 7 4.49 -10.24 -14.34
C ILE A 7 6.00 -10.04 -14.52
N ASP A 8 6.53 -10.18 -15.74
CA ASP A 8 7.94 -9.92 -16.03
C ASP A 8 8.35 -8.50 -15.60
N LEU A 9 7.52 -7.50 -15.94
CA LEU A 9 7.77 -6.10 -15.56
C LEU A 9 7.73 -5.88 -14.05
N ILE A 10 6.77 -6.51 -13.36
CA ILE A 10 6.66 -6.45 -11.90
C ILE A 10 7.90 -7.07 -11.25
N LEU A 11 8.32 -8.25 -11.69
CA LEU A 11 9.47 -8.95 -11.12
C LEU A 11 10.79 -8.21 -11.40
N ALA A 12 10.92 -7.59 -12.57
CA ALA A 12 12.04 -6.70 -12.89
C ALA A 12 12.10 -5.45 -12.00
N SER A 13 10.99 -5.11 -11.34
CA SER A 13 10.85 -3.97 -10.42
C SER A 13 10.82 -4.38 -8.94
N SER A 14 11.10 -5.66 -8.64
CA SER A 14 10.94 -6.24 -7.29
C SER A 14 11.74 -5.52 -6.22
N GLU A 15 12.99 -5.15 -6.47
CA GLU A 15 13.84 -4.46 -5.49
C GLU A 15 13.20 -3.18 -4.93
N GLN A 16 12.50 -2.41 -5.76
CA GLN A 16 11.80 -1.19 -5.35
C GLN A 16 10.41 -1.48 -4.75
N LEU A 17 9.75 -2.57 -5.18
CA LEU A 17 8.39 -2.92 -4.74
C LEU A 17 8.35 -3.72 -3.43
N GLU A 18 9.23 -4.69 -3.25
CA GLU A 18 9.21 -5.66 -2.14
C GLU A 18 9.32 -5.02 -0.74
N PRO A 19 10.09 -3.93 -0.52
CA PRO A 19 10.11 -3.24 0.77
C PRO A 19 8.72 -2.80 1.26
N PHE A 20 7.80 -2.59 0.31
CA PHE A 20 6.44 -2.16 0.59
C PHE A 20 5.41 -3.27 0.38
N THR A 21 5.58 -4.13 -0.61
CA THR A 21 4.54 -5.09 -1.03
C THR A 21 4.80 -6.52 -0.54
N GLY A 22 5.94 -6.77 0.10
CA GLY A 22 6.39 -8.11 0.47
C GLY A 22 7.04 -8.84 -0.71
N ASN A 23 7.50 -10.07 -0.47
CA ASN A 23 8.20 -10.84 -1.49
C ASN A 23 7.30 -11.17 -2.70
N LEU A 24 7.78 -10.91 -3.91
CA LEU A 24 7.06 -11.11 -5.14
C LEU A 24 7.66 -12.29 -5.91
N THR A 25 6.83 -13.32 -6.13
CA THR A 25 7.20 -14.44 -7.01
C THR A 25 6.24 -14.52 -8.17
N ARG A 26 6.71 -15.04 -9.32
CA ARG A 26 5.85 -15.36 -10.47
C ARG A 26 4.62 -16.16 -10.02
N LYS A 27 4.86 -17.24 -9.28
CA LYS A 27 3.80 -18.13 -8.78
C LYS A 27 2.75 -17.36 -7.99
N LEU A 28 3.17 -16.53 -7.02
CA LEU A 28 2.26 -15.72 -6.21
C LEU A 28 1.39 -14.78 -7.07
N LEU A 29 1.99 -14.12 -8.06
CA LEU A 29 1.31 -13.18 -8.95
C LEU A 29 0.33 -13.89 -9.89
N GLU A 30 0.73 -15.04 -10.46
CA GLU A 30 -0.12 -15.87 -11.33
C GLU A 30 -1.31 -16.43 -10.55
N GLU A 31 -1.06 -17.04 -9.37
CA GLU A 31 -2.12 -17.60 -8.53
C GLU A 31 -3.09 -16.52 -8.04
N THR A 32 -2.57 -15.33 -7.70
CA THR A 32 -3.43 -14.20 -7.32
C THR A 32 -4.28 -13.71 -8.49
N PHE A 33 -3.71 -13.53 -9.68
CA PHE A 33 -4.48 -13.14 -10.85
C PHE A 33 -5.53 -14.19 -11.21
N LEU A 34 -5.16 -15.47 -11.20
CA LEU A 34 -6.09 -16.56 -11.52
C LEU A 34 -7.24 -16.62 -10.51
N ARG A 35 -6.96 -16.46 -9.22
CA ARG A 35 -7.99 -16.49 -8.18
C ARG A 35 -8.95 -15.30 -8.26
N GLU A 36 -8.42 -14.09 -8.46
CA GLU A 36 -9.21 -12.85 -8.32
C GLU A 36 -9.78 -12.33 -9.66
N ALA A 37 -9.15 -12.63 -10.79
CA ALA A 37 -9.36 -11.90 -12.05
C ALA A 37 -9.48 -12.79 -13.30
N SER A 38 -9.64 -14.11 -13.18
CA SER A 38 -9.76 -15.03 -14.33
C SER A 38 -11.18 -15.51 -14.67
N GLY A 39 -12.20 -15.03 -13.94
CA GLY A 39 -13.59 -15.42 -14.18
C GLY A 39 -14.11 -14.96 -15.56
N THR A 40 -15.06 -15.72 -16.13
CA THR A 40 -15.62 -15.46 -17.47
C THR A 40 -16.41 -14.16 -17.59
N THR A 41 -16.86 -13.59 -16.46
CA THR A 41 -17.58 -12.33 -16.38
C THR A 41 -16.69 -11.16 -15.97
N VAL A 42 -15.40 -11.39 -15.71
CA VAL A 42 -14.47 -10.35 -15.26
C VAL A 42 -14.20 -9.38 -16.40
N ARG A 43 -14.35 -8.08 -16.11
CA ARG A 43 -13.93 -6.99 -16.99
C ARG A 43 -12.75 -6.28 -16.32
N LEU A 44 -11.61 -6.29 -16.98
CA LEU A 44 -10.41 -5.62 -16.49
C LEU A 44 -10.45 -4.14 -16.87
N PRO A 45 -10.08 -3.23 -15.94
CA PRO A 45 -10.03 -1.80 -16.22
C PRO A 45 -8.93 -1.48 -17.25
N GLN A 46 -9.17 -0.50 -18.11
CA GLN A 46 -8.15 0.07 -19.00
C GLN A 46 -7.42 1.23 -18.32
N ASN A 47 -8.13 2.05 -17.53
CA ASN A 47 -7.55 3.14 -16.76
C ASN A 47 -8.00 3.09 -15.31
N ILE A 48 -7.07 3.21 -14.37
CA ILE A 48 -7.37 3.32 -12.94
C ILE A 48 -6.82 4.64 -12.42
N ILE A 49 -7.66 5.44 -11.78
CA ILE A 49 -7.20 6.60 -11.01
C ILE A 49 -6.83 6.17 -9.61
N HIS A 50 -5.66 6.58 -9.15
CA HIS A 50 -5.14 6.29 -7.83
C HIS A 50 -4.87 7.62 -7.11
N ILE A 51 -5.63 7.92 -6.07
CA ILE A 51 -5.40 9.08 -5.22
C ILE A 51 -4.61 8.65 -3.99
N ILE A 52 -3.37 9.14 -3.85
CA ILE A 52 -2.42 8.65 -2.85
C ILE A 52 -2.33 9.55 -1.63
N SER A 53 -2.28 8.94 -0.44
CA SER A 53 -2.03 9.62 0.82
C SER A 53 -0.53 9.88 1.06
N GLY A 54 -0.21 10.93 1.82
CA GLY A 54 1.15 11.43 1.99
C GLY A 54 2.02 10.76 3.03
N ASN A 55 1.49 9.80 3.77
CA ASN A 55 2.12 9.25 4.95
C ASN A 55 3.22 8.23 4.66
N THR A 56 3.04 7.36 3.66
CA THR A 56 4.05 6.39 3.22
C THR A 56 3.89 6.10 1.73
N PRO A 57 4.96 5.70 1.00
CA PRO A 57 4.84 5.31 -0.40
C PRO A 57 4.15 3.95 -0.59
N HIS A 58 3.87 3.22 0.50
CA HIS A 58 3.27 1.88 0.47
C HIS A 58 1.95 1.85 -0.32
N ALA A 59 1.06 2.82 -0.09
CA ALA A 59 -0.22 2.91 -0.80
C ALA A 59 -0.01 3.05 -2.32
N ALA A 60 0.96 3.87 -2.75
CA ALA A 60 1.28 4.06 -4.16
C ALA A 60 1.81 2.78 -4.80
N PHE A 61 2.77 2.11 -4.18
CA PHE A 61 3.33 0.86 -4.72
C PHE A 61 2.33 -0.29 -4.73
N GLN A 62 1.55 -0.44 -3.66
CA GLN A 62 0.53 -1.50 -3.57
C GLN A 62 -0.53 -1.34 -4.67
N THR A 63 -1.06 -0.12 -4.84
CA THR A 63 -2.13 0.11 -5.82
C THR A 63 -1.60 0.05 -7.25
N LEU A 64 -0.37 0.53 -7.47
CA LEU A 64 0.30 0.42 -8.76
C LEU A 64 0.54 -1.05 -9.15
N LEU A 65 1.07 -1.87 -8.23
CA LEU A 65 1.27 -3.31 -8.46
C LEU A 65 -0.02 -3.97 -8.93
N ASN A 66 -1.15 -3.71 -8.26
CA ASN A 66 -2.45 -4.25 -8.62
C ASN A 66 -2.90 -3.78 -10.00
N GLY A 67 -2.78 -2.48 -10.30
CA GLY A 67 -3.19 -1.93 -11.59
C GLY A 67 -2.36 -2.47 -12.76
N ILE A 68 -1.04 -2.63 -12.59
CA ILE A 68 -0.17 -3.28 -13.58
C ILE A 68 -0.54 -4.75 -13.75
N LEU A 69 -0.82 -5.47 -12.67
CA LEU A 69 -1.21 -6.88 -12.73
C LEU A 69 -2.53 -7.07 -13.49
N LEU A 70 -3.48 -6.16 -13.33
CA LEU A 70 -4.73 -6.09 -14.09
C LEU A 70 -4.51 -5.64 -15.54
N GLY A 71 -3.39 -4.96 -15.82
CA GLY A 71 -2.99 -4.46 -17.13
C GLY A 71 -3.59 -3.11 -17.51
N ALA A 72 -3.95 -2.30 -16.51
CA ALA A 72 -4.45 -0.95 -16.70
C ALA A 72 -3.30 0.06 -16.89
N GLN A 73 -3.62 1.18 -17.52
CA GLN A 73 -2.91 2.44 -17.38
C GLN A 73 -3.25 3.05 -16.01
N ASN A 74 -2.24 3.49 -15.28
CA ASN A 74 -2.38 3.94 -13.89
C ASN A 74 -2.19 5.46 -13.82
N LEU A 75 -3.26 6.16 -13.46
CA LEU A 75 -3.29 7.60 -13.32
C LEU A 75 -3.07 7.94 -11.83
N LEU A 76 -1.80 8.13 -11.47
CA LEU A 76 -1.34 8.20 -10.09
C LEU A 76 -1.25 9.66 -9.61
N LYS A 77 -2.25 10.08 -8.83
CA LYS A 77 -2.27 11.40 -8.20
C LYS A 77 -1.52 11.35 -6.88
N LEU A 78 -0.33 11.93 -6.85
CA LEU A 78 0.49 12.07 -5.65
C LEU A 78 0.06 13.27 -4.78
N PRO A 79 0.34 13.23 -3.48
CA PRO A 79 0.20 14.40 -2.61
C PRO A 79 1.14 15.53 -3.07
N SER A 80 0.77 16.79 -2.81
CA SER A 80 1.54 17.94 -3.30
C SER A 80 2.83 18.21 -2.51
N GLN A 81 2.87 17.88 -1.22
CA GLN A 81 3.94 18.28 -0.29
C GLN A 81 4.75 17.12 0.30
N THR A 82 4.34 15.90 0.06
CA THR A 82 5.00 14.68 0.58
C THR A 82 5.33 13.75 -0.58
N LEU A 83 6.10 12.68 -0.30
CA LEU A 83 6.53 11.74 -1.33
C LEU A 83 7.21 12.48 -2.51
N LEU A 84 8.11 13.42 -2.19
CA LEU A 84 8.82 14.22 -3.20
C LEU A 84 9.76 13.34 -4.02
N ASP A 85 10.40 12.39 -3.36
CA ASP A 85 11.37 11.45 -3.94
C ASP A 85 10.71 10.14 -4.40
N PHE A 86 9.38 10.13 -4.59
CA PHE A 86 8.70 8.95 -5.11
C PHE A 86 9.00 8.80 -6.59
N GLU A 87 9.57 7.66 -6.96
CA GLU A 87 9.86 7.30 -8.35
C GLU A 87 9.14 6.01 -8.73
N VAL A 88 8.58 6.00 -9.95
CA VAL A 88 8.01 4.80 -10.55
C VAL A 88 9.16 3.97 -11.12
N PRO A 89 9.23 2.65 -10.81
CA PRO A 89 10.25 1.77 -11.39
C PRO A 89 10.31 1.88 -12.92
N ASP A 90 11.51 1.96 -13.49
CA ASP A 90 11.73 2.15 -14.93
C ASP A 90 10.89 1.21 -15.81
N PRO A 91 10.79 -0.11 -15.52
CA PRO A 91 9.97 -1.03 -16.33
C PRO A 91 8.48 -0.68 -16.32
N LEU A 92 8.00 0.03 -15.29
CA LEU A 92 6.59 0.35 -15.08
C LEU A 92 6.19 1.73 -15.60
N GLN A 93 7.15 2.65 -15.84
CA GLN A 93 6.86 4.04 -16.19
C GLN A 93 5.93 4.19 -17.41
N ALA A 94 6.03 3.32 -18.41
CA ALA A 94 5.16 3.36 -19.59
C ALA A 94 3.67 3.15 -19.27
N PHE A 95 3.35 2.59 -18.10
CA PHE A 95 2.00 2.25 -17.66
C PHE A 95 1.48 3.17 -16.56
N VAL A 96 2.21 4.25 -16.26
CA VAL A 96 1.86 5.18 -15.19
C VAL A 96 1.95 6.62 -15.68
N GLU A 97 0.89 7.37 -15.48
CA GLU A 97 0.92 8.83 -15.56
C GLU A 97 0.89 9.38 -14.13
N VAL A 98 1.91 10.15 -13.74
CA VAL A 98 2.02 10.72 -12.40
C VAL A 98 1.70 12.21 -12.44
N SER A 99 0.87 12.67 -11.51
CA SER A 99 0.57 14.09 -11.35
C SER A 99 0.41 14.45 -9.88
N ARG A 100 0.76 15.68 -9.47
CA ARG A 100 0.49 16.20 -8.11
C ARG A 100 -0.84 16.94 -8.01
N GLU A 101 -1.34 17.39 -9.15
CA GLU A 101 -2.71 17.88 -9.35
C GLU A 101 -3.58 16.80 -9.97
N LEU A 102 -4.91 16.95 -9.96
CA LEU A 102 -5.80 16.04 -10.67
C LEU A 102 -6.13 16.62 -12.06
N PRO A 103 -5.57 16.07 -13.16
CA PRO A 103 -5.91 16.54 -14.50
C PRO A 103 -7.39 16.30 -14.81
N ALA A 104 -8.06 17.33 -15.36
CA ALA A 104 -9.50 17.27 -15.64
C ALA A 104 -9.91 16.11 -16.59
N HIS A 105 -8.98 15.65 -17.41
CA HIS A 105 -9.22 14.59 -18.39
C HIS A 105 -9.10 13.16 -17.82
N TRP A 106 -8.67 13.00 -16.56
CA TRP A 106 -8.51 11.67 -15.95
C TRP A 106 -9.87 11.05 -15.63
N ILE A 107 -10.73 11.75 -14.88
CA ILE A 107 -12.01 11.21 -14.40
C ILE A 107 -12.89 10.66 -15.55
N PRO A 108 -13.07 11.37 -16.68
CA PRO A 108 -13.91 10.87 -17.78
C PRO A 108 -13.40 9.60 -18.46
N LYS A 109 -12.12 9.24 -18.27
CA LYS A 109 -11.49 8.05 -18.87
C LYS A 109 -11.35 6.88 -17.90
N ALA A 110 -11.64 7.09 -16.62
CA ALA A 110 -11.41 6.10 -15.58
C ALA A 110 -12.41 4.95 -15.66
N ASP A 111 -11.93 3.72 -15.53
CA ASP A 111 -12.75 2.53 -15.34
C ASP A 111 -12.84 2.12 -13.87
N ALA A 112 -12.01 2.72 -13.01
CA ALA A 112 -12.04 2.56 -11.56
C ALA A 112 -11.34 3.74 -10.87
N MET A 113 -11.74 4.02 -9.63
CA MET A 113 -11.09 5.01 -8.77
C MET A 113 -10.72 4.41 -7.41
N VAL A 114 -9.44 4.41 -7.08
CA VAL A 114 -8.89 3.96 -5.79
C VAL A 114 -8.39 5.18 -5.03
N VAL A 115 -8.87 5.38 -3.80
CA VAL A 115 -8.61 6.60 -3.03
C VAL A 115 -8.10 6.26 -1.64
N PHE A 116 -6.92 6.77 -1.31
CA PHE A 116 -6.32 6.68 0.02
C PHE A 116 -6.36 8.05 0.70
N GLY A 117 -6.82 8.10 1.95
CA GLY A 117 -6.76 9.33 2.73
C GLY A 117 -7.78 9.40 3.85
N SER A 118 -8.01 10.62 4.33
CA SER A 118 -9.00 10.90 5.37
C SER A 118 -10.43 10.64 4.89
N ASP A 119 -11.37 10.52 5.82
CA ASP A 119 -12.79 10.40 5.50
C ASP A 119 -13.30 11.57 4.65
N ASN A 120 -12.77 12.78 4.86
CA ASN A 120 -13.11 13.96 4.05
C ASN A 120 -12.58 13.82 2.61
N THR A 121 -11.36 13.31 2.46
CA THR A 121 -10.76 13.01 1.15
C THR A 121 -11.60 11.98 0.40
N ILE A 122 -11.99 10.89 1.08
CA ILE A 122 -12.80 9.83 0.49
C ILE A 122 -14.16 10.38 0.05
N ARG A 123 -14.87 11.11 0.92
CA ARG A 123 -16.16 11.72 0.56
C ARG A 123 -16.04 12.67 -0.63
N HIS A 124 -14.99 13.48 -0.66
CA HIS A 124 -14.73 14.40 -1.76
C HIS A 124 -14.59 13.64 -3.09
N PHE A 125 -13.68 12.67 -3.17
CA PHE A 125 -13.46 11.93 -4.42
C PHE A 125 -14.62 11.00 -4.78
N GLN A 126 -15.35 10.48 -3.79
CA GLN A 126 -16.57 9.73 -4.05
C GLN A 126 -17.62 10.60 -4.76
N SER A 127 -17.72 11.89 -4.42
CA SER A 127 -18.64 12.82 -5.12
C SER A 127 -18.21 13.16 -6.55
N LEU A 128 -16.93 12.96 -6.88
CA LEU A 128 -16.38 13.17 -8.22
C LEU A 128 -16.37 11.90 -9.07
N CYS A 129 -16.54 10.73 -8.46
CA CYS A 129 -16.50 9.45 -9.14
C CYS A 129 -17.79 9.23 -9.95
N PRO A 130 -17.71 8.87 -11.25
CA PRO A 130 -18.85 8.40 -12.02
C PRO A 130 -19.55 7.23 -11.32
N LEU A 131 -20.87 7.17 -11.39
CA LEU A 131 -21.68 6.15 -10.71
C LEU A 131 -21.50 4.76 -11.32
N GLU A 132 -21.09 4.71 -12.58
CA GLU A 132 -20.97 3.51 -13.40
C GLU A 132 -19.66 2.75 -13.13
N ILE A 133 -18.70 3.37 -12.45
CA ILE A 133 -17.38 2.79 -12.20
C ILE A 133 -17.17 2.46 -10.71
N PRO A 134 -16.44 1.39 -10.39
CA PRO A 134 -16.11 1.06 -9.01
C PRO A 134 -15.27 2.16 -8.34
N PHE A 135 -15.68 2.51 -7.12
CA PHE A 135 -14.94 3.36 -6.20
C PHE A 135 -14.44 2.53 -5.01
N ILE A 136 -13.13 2.57 -4.75
CA ILE A 136 -12.50 1.87 -3.61
C ILE A 136 -11.85 2.90 -2.68
N GLY A 137 -12.47 3.13 -1.53
CA GLY A 137 -11.95 4.02 -0.48
C GLY A 137 -11.13 3.29 0.58
N HIS A 138 -9.90 3.73 0.79
CA HIS A 138 -9.00 3.31 1.85
C HIS A 138 -8.84 4.42 2.89
N GLY A 139 -9.74 4.40 3.88
CA GLY A 139 -9.75 5.36 4.99
C GLY A 139 -8.69 5.07 6.05
N HIS A 140 -8.77 5.83 7.14
CA HIS A 140 -7.97 5.54 8.33
C HIS A 140 -8.28 4.14 8.87
N ARG A 141 -7.22 3.42 9.26
CA ARG A 141 -7.32 2.11 9.92
C ARG A 141 -6.48 2.13 11.18
N ILE A 142 -6.69 1.13 12.03
CA ILE A 142 -5.94 0.91 13.25
C ILE A 142 -5.40 -0.51 13.18
N GLY A 143 -4.07 -0.65 13.28
CA GLY A 143 -3.43 -1.95 13.39
C GLY A 143 -3.62 -2.53 14.79
N ILE A 144 -4.14 -3.75 14.87
CA ILE A 144 -4.25 -4.51 16.13
C ILE A 144 -3.51 -5.84 16.00
N ALA A 145 -2.94 -6.31 17.12
CA ALA A 145 -2.35 -7.63 17.23
C ALA A 145 -3.06 -8.40 18.34
N ILE A 146 -3.28 -9.70 18.12
CA ILE A 146 -3.74 -10.64 19.12
C ILE A 146 -2.62 -11.66 19.30
N ILE A 147 -2.05 -11.71 20.49
CA ILE A 147 -0.91 -12.59 20.82
C ILE A 147 -1.39 -13.61 21.85
N ASP A 148 -1.59 -14.84 21.40
CA ASP A 148 -1.91 -15.95 22.31
C ASP A 148 -0.64 -16.43 23.05
N GLU A 149 0.49 -16.49 22.35
CA GLU A 149 1.79 -16.87 22.91
C GLU A 149 2.77 -15.68 22.93
N PRO A 150 2.97 -15.03 24.10
CA PRO A 150 3.82 -13.83 24.24
C PRO A 150 5.31 -14.19 24.24
N THR A 151 5.81 -14.66 23.10
CA THR A 151 7.22 -15.06 22.90
C THR A 151 8.11 -13.87 22.54
N PRO A 152 9.44 -13.98 22.70
CA PRO A 152 10.38 -12.99 22.17
C PRO A 152 10.22 -12.77 20.66
N LYS A 153 9.84 -13.80 19.90
CA LYS A 153 9.57 -13.66 18.47
C LYS A 153 8.33 -12.79 18.22
N ALA A 154 7.27 -12.97 19.00
CA ALA A 154 6.09 -12.12 18.91
C ALA A 154 6.43 -10.66 19.23
N ALA A 155 7.30 -10.41 20.22
CA ALA A 155 7.81 -9.08 20.53
C ALA A 155 8.60 -8.45 19.36
N GLN A 156 9.47 -9.22 18.68
CA GLN A 156 10.18 -8.75 17.47
C GLN A 156 9.23 -8.36 16.34
N LEU A 157 8.20 -9.17 16.09
CA LEU A 157 7.20 -8.88 15.06
C LEU A 157 6.39 -7.63 15.41
N ALA A 158 6.00 -7.48 16.69
CA ALA A 158 5.30 -6.31 17.18
C ALA A 158 6.17 -5.04 17.09
N ALA A 159 7.43 -5.09 17.54
CA ALA A 159 8.38 -3.99 17.46
C ALA A 159 8.55 -3.51 16.01
N ARG A 160 8.69 -4.44 15.05
CA ARG A 160 8.72 -4.11 13.62
C ARG A 160 7.41 -3.46 13.15
N ALA A 161 6.26 -4.02 13.51
CA ALA A 161 4.96 -3.49 13.08
C ALA A 161 4.62 -2.11 13.68
N ILE A 162 5.19 -1.79 14.84
CA ILE A 162 5.10 -0.47 15.50
C ILE A 162 6.11 0.49 14.84
N GLY A 163 7.39 0.10 14.78
CA GLY A 163 8.48 1.01 14.44
C GLY A 163 8.62 1.34 12.95
N LEU A 164 8.15 0.46 12.06
CA LEU A 164 8.28 0.68 10.62
C LEU A 164 7.59 1.99 10.19
N PHE A 165 8.30 2.79 9.40
CA PHE A 165 7.85 4.12 8.94
C PHE A 165 7.47 5.09 10.07
N ASN A 166 8.09 4.98 11.24
CA ASN A 166 7.83 5.88 12.38
C ASN A 166 6.33 5.99 12.73
N GLN A 167 5.60 4.88 12.71
CA GLN A 167 4.13 4.82 12.93
C GLN A 167 3.29 5.65 11.96
N SER A 168 3.85 6.14 10.86
CA SER A 168 3.10 6.91 9.87
C SER A 168 2.20 6.02 8.99
N GLY A 169 2.32 4.70 9.06
CA GLY A 169 1.50 3.77 8.30
C GLY A 169 0.06 3.70 8.82
N CYS A 170 -0.92 3.65 7.92
CA CYS A 170 -2.33 3.47 8.29
C CYS A 170 -2.63 2.09 8.92
N LEU A 171 -1.71 1.13 8.80
CA LEU A 171 -1.77 -0.20 9.40
C LEU A 171 -0.73 -0.39 10.51
N SER A 172 -0.03 0.68 10.92
CA SER A 172 0.91 0.60 12.03
C SER A 172 0.20 0.08 13.28
N LEU A 173 0.87 -0.82 13.99
CA LEU A 173 0.31 -1.49 15.15
C LEU A 173 0.15 -0.49 16.31
N GLN A 174 -1.08 -0.31 16.78
CA GLN A 174 -1.44 0.63 17.85
C GLN A 174 -1.89 -0.07 19.14
N THR A 175 -2.36 -1.33 19.04
CA THR A 175 -2.90 -2.05 20.20
C THR A 175 -2.57 -3.53 20.12
N ILE A 176 -2.12 -4.09 21.25
CA ILE A 176 -1.82 -5.51 21.39
C ILE A 176 -2.74 -6.09 22.47
N TYR A 177 -3.49 -7.13 22.12
CA TYR A 177 -4.30 -7.92 23.03
C TYR A 177 -3.58 -9.23 23.36
N LEU A 178 -3.36 -9.47 24.65
CA LEU A 178 -2.69 -10.67 25.17
C LEU A 178 -3.09 -10.91 26.64
N LYS A 179 -2.81 -12.11 27.17
CA LYS A 179 -3.22 -12.52 28.53
C LYS A 179 -2.45 -11.80 29.63
N ASP A 180 -1.14 -11.60 29.48
CA ASP A 180 -0.28 -10.97 30.49
C ASP A 180 0.59 -9.86 29.88
N PRO A 181 0.07 -8.62 29.80
CA PRO A 181 0.82 -7.47 29.30
C PRO A 181 2.05 -7.11 30.15
N CYS A 182 2.00 -7.35 31.47
CA CYS A 182 3.10 -7.03 32.38
C CYS A 182 4.32 -7.91 32.10
N ALA A 183 4.10 -9.21 31.82
CA ALA A 183 5.17 -10.11 31.43
C ALA A 183 5.73 -9.81 30.02
N PHE A 184 4.88 -9.36 29.09
CA PHE A 184 5.30 -9.09 27.71
C PHE A 184 5.97 -7.72 27.52
N GLY A 185 5.66 -6.73 28.35
CA GLY A 185 6.21 -5.38 28.27
C GLY A 185 7.74 -5.34 28.17
N PRO A 186 8.49 -6.05 29.03
CA PRO A 186 9.96 -6.13 28.94
C PRO A 186 10.46 -6.74 27.62
N LEU A 187 9.80 -7.80 27.12
CA LEU A 187 10.16 -8.43 25.84
C LEU A 187 9.97 -7.45 24.67
N LEU A 188 8.85 -6.72 24.67
CA LEU A 188 8.58 -5.69 23.66
C LEU A 188 9.58 -4.54 23.74
N ALA A 189 9.90 -4.07 24.94
CA ALA A 189 10.89 -3.00 25.14
C ALA A 189 12.27 -3.40 24.61
N GLU A 190 12.75 -4.61 24.92
CA GLU A 190 14.01 -5.13 24.40
C GLU A 190 13.98 -5.24 22.87
N ALA A 191 12.89 -5.78 22.31
CA ALA A 191 12.73 -5.91 20.87
C ALA A 191 12.69 -4.55 20.15
N MET A 192 12.10 -3.52 20.77
CA MET A 192 12.07 -2.15 20.24
C MET A 192 13.45 -1.50 20.27
N THR A 193 14.22 -1.67 21.35
CA THR A 193 15.62 -1.21 21.44
C THR A 193 16.45 -1.83 20.31
N ASN A 194 16.36 -3.14 20.12
CA ASN A 194 17.09 -3.85 19.06
C ASN A 194 16.65 -3.40 17.66
N PHE A 195 15.37 -3.10 17.47
CA PHE A 195 14.86 -2.60 16.19
C PHE A 195 15.41 -1.20 15.86
N GLU A 196 15.53 -0.34 16.87
CA GLU A 196 16.04 1.04 16.73
C GLU A 196 17.51 1.09 16.27
N GLU A 197 18.33 0.10 16.61
CA GLU A 197 19.72 0.00 16.14
C GLU A 197 19.83 -0.03 14.60
N GLN A 198 18.85 -0.65 13.93
CA GLN A 198 18.81 -0.78 12.47
C GLN A 198 17.86 0.23 11.82
N ASN A 199 16.89 0.74 12.59
CA ASN A 199 15.84 1.65 12.12
C ASN A 199 15.70 2.81 13.13
N PRO A 200 16.67 3.75 13.15
CA PRO A 200 16.65 4.85 14.10
C PRO A 200 15.35 5.65 13.96
N ARG A 201 14.73 5.95 15.10
CA ARG A 201 13.48 6.70 15.13
C ARG A 201 13.70 8.12 14.60
N GLY A 202 12.74 8.62 13.80
CA GLY A 202 12.73 10.01 13.37
C GLY A 202 12.62 11.01 14.53
N PRO A 203 12.85 12.33 14.29
CA PRO A 203 12.70 13.34 15.33
C PRO A 203 11.27 13.35 15.91
N LEU A 204 11.14 13.61 17.22
CA LEU A 204 9.81 13.87 17.80
C LEU A 204 9.35 15.26 17.34
N SER A 205 8.23 15.33 16.64
CA SER A 205 7.52 16.59 16.47
C SER A 205 6.75 16.90 17.75
N LEU A 206 7.07 18.03 18.39
CA LEU A 206 6.31 18.58 19.52
C LEU A 206 4.96 19.13 19.05
#